data_AF-G0HEX6-F1
#
_entry.id   AF-G0HEX6-F1
#
_cell.length_a   1.000
_cell.length_b   1.000
_cell.length_c   1.000
_cell.angle_alpha   90.00
_cell.angle_beta   90.00
_cell.angle_gamma   90.00
#
_symmetry.space_group_name_H-M   'P 1'
#
loop_
_entity.id
_entity.type
_entity.pdbx_description
1 polymer ?
#
loop_
_entity_poly.entity_id
_entity_poly.type
_entity_poly.pdbx_seq_one_letter_code
_entity_poly.pdbx_strand_id
1 'polypeptide(L)'
;MTLPDIVSRAQNDGLASLKLTELKQIAASQGLRGTSGLRKGELIDAISTAGIGGGSPAPAKKTTAPEKATEPEKAPEPAAPTTTEKADQGDTVSENRTESTDRNDRDDRDDRDDRNEQQDGEGGGRRSRRNRRNRRNRGRGDEPQGNQGDGGQQGGRGGRQDNRQGNQQGNQQGGGRSERNSRRERNRNRNNQDGGSQGGNQNNQNDQGEPPTPVAGILDFVDANTAFIRTTGYHAGSTDIYVPIQMVRKFGMRHGDAITGTIRPGKQQTANNGQGRNRNRGKYTQLHSVDTVNGLSPEDAAKRPNFHKLTPLYPNQRLRLETTPKILTTRVIDLIMPIGKGQRALIVSPPKAGKTTILQEIANAIAVNNPECHLMVVLVDERPEEVTDMQRSVKGEVIASTFDRPPNEHTAVAELAIERAKRLVEQGQDVVVLLDSITRLGRAYNNSSPASGRILSGGVDSNALYPPKRFLGAARNIENGGSLTIIATAMVETGSAGDTVIFEEFKGTGNAELKLDRKIAERRLFPAVDVNPSGTRKDDLLLGPEEARLMHKLRRILSALDPQAAIDLMIKQLRKTKTNGEFMMQIASSAPLAGDDDE
;
A
#
# COMPACT_ATOMS: atom_id res chain seq x y z
N MET A 1 32.59 43.19 2.77
CA MET A 1 33.71 42.48 2.15
C MET A 1 33.77 42.90 0.71
N THR A 2 34.97 43.16 0.19
CA THR A 2 35.14 43.50 -1.22
C THR A 2 35.04 42.22 -2.07
N LEU A 3 34.71 42.35 -3.36
CA LEU A 3 34.63 41.19 -4.26
C LEU A 3 35.94 40.35 -4.29
N PRO A 4 37.15 40.96 -4.28
CA PRO A 4 38.41 40.22 -4.16
C PRO A 4 38.52 39.36 -2.89
N ASP A 5 38.05 39.86 -1.74
CA ASP A 5 38.08 39.11 -0.48
C ASP A 5 37.17 37.86 -0.56
N ILE A 6 36.01 38.01 -1.20
CA ILE A 6 35.02 36.95 -1.38
C ILE A 6 35.56 35.86 -2.32
N VAL A 7 36.24 36.25 -3.41
CA VAL A 7 36.87 35.31 -4.35
C VAL A 7 38.04 34.58 -3.69
N SER A 8 38.87 35.27 -2.89
CA SER A 8 39.96 34.64 -2.13
C SER A 8 39.44 33.60 -1.13
N ARG A 9 38.35 33.90 -0.41
CA ARG A 9 37.69 32.91 0.47
C ARG A 9 37.05 31.77 -0.31
N ALA A 10 36.49 32.02 -1.49
CA ALA A 10 35.98 30.96 -2.36
C ALA A 10 37.08 29.97 -2.77
N GLN A 11 38.30 30.46 -3.03
CA GLN A 11 39.46 29.64 -3.42
C GLN A 11 40.05 28.87 -2.23
N ASN A 12 40.09 29.47 -1.03
CA ASN A 12 40.69 28.85 0.15
C ASN A 12 39.72 27.94 0.94
N ASP A 13 38.49 28.41 1.18
CA ASP A 13 37.50 27.75 2.06
C ASP A 13 36.42 26.99 1.25
N GLY A 14 36.45 27.09 -0.08
CA GLY A 14 35.47 26.49 -0.99
C GLY A 14 34.12 27.24 -1.07
N LEU A 15 33.43 27.12 -2.21
CA LEU A 15 32.16 27.83 -2.48
C LEU A 15 31.03 27.51 -1.47
N ALA A 16 31.05 26.33 -0.85
CA ALA A 16 30.06 25.91 0.13
C ALA A 16 30.07 26.78 1.41
N SER A 17 31.21 27.37 1.75
CA SER A 17 31.40 28.20 2.95
C SER A 17 30.75 29.59 2.84
N LEU A 18 30.48 30.06 1.62
CA LEU A 18 29.98 31.42 1.35
C LEU A 18 28.48 31.58 1.57
N LYS A 19 28.05 32.80 1.89
CA LYS A 19 26.63 33.17 1.96
C LYS A 19 26.02 33.27 0.56
N LEU A 20 24.70 33.07 0.45
CA LEU A 20 23.98 33.18 -0.83
C LEU A 20 24.22 34.53 -1.52
N THR A 21 24.32 35.61 -0.74
CA THR A 21 24.61 36.96 -1.24
C THR A 21 26.02 37.08 -1.85
N GLU A 22 27.00 36.37 -1.28
CA GLU A 22 28.39 36.36 -1.75
C GLU A 22 28.53 35.51 -3.02
N LEU A 23 27.85 34.36 -3.07
CA LEU A 23 27.77 33.52 -4.28
C LEU A 23 27.12 34.27 -5.44
N LYS A 24 26.05 35.04 -5.18
CA LYS A 24 25.43 35.89 -6.20
C LYS A 24 26.37 36.99 -6.71
N GLN A 25 27.23 37.54 -5.86
CA GLN A 25 28.24 38.52 -6.27
C GLN A 25 29.33 37.88 -7.15
N ILE A 26 29.79 36.67 -6.82
CA ILE A 26 30.71 35.92 -7.68
C ILE A 26 30.06 35.62 -9.03
N ALA A 27 28.84 35.07 -9.04
CA ALA A 27 28.11 34.76 -10.27
C ALA A 27 27.88 36.00 -11.16
N ALA A 28 27.56 37.15 -10.55
CA ALA A 28 27.42 38.41 -11.26
C ALA A 28 28.75 38.89 -11.86
N SER A 29 29.86 38.75 -11.13
CA SER A 29 31.20 39.10 -11.63
C SER A 29 31.67 38.22 -12.79
N GLN A 30 31.18 36.98 -12.86
CA GLN A 30 31.44 36.04 -13.96
C GLN A 30 30.45 36.19 -15.13
N GLY A 31 29.50 37.12 -15.06
CA GLY A 31 28.53 37.36 -16.13
C GLY A 31 27.43 36.31 -16.26
N LEU A 32 27.21 35.47 -15.24
CA LEU A 32 26.16 34.44 -15.24
C LEU A 32 24.76 35.07 -15.12
N ARG A 33 24.00 35.06 -16.23
CA ARG A 33 22.62 35.54 -16.29
C ARG A 33 21.65 34.51 -15.67
N GLY A 34 20.55 34.97 -15.10
CA GLY A 34 19.50 34.09 -14.54
C GLY A 34 19.78 33.53 -13.14
N THR A 35 20.85 33.98 -12.47
CA THR A 35 21.30 33.45 -11.17
C THR A 35 20.59 34.08 -9.95
N SER A 36 19.73 35.06 -10.16
CA SER A 36 19.02 35.77 -9.07
C SER A 36 17.99 34.90 -8.34
N GLY A 37 17.38 33.93 -9.03
CA GLY A 37 16.38 33.00 -8.49
C GLY A 37 16.93 31.64 -8.03
N LEU A 38 18.20 31.35 -8.30
CA LEU A 38 18.81 30.05 -8.00
C LEU A 38 19.02 29.86 -6.49
N ARG A 39 18.84 28.61 -6.05
CA ARG A 39 19.16 28.19 -4.67
C ARG A 39 20.67 28.08 -4.48
N LYS A 40 21.12 28.05 -3.23
CA LYS A 40 22.57 28.05 -2.90
C LYS A 40 23.34 26.91 -3.62
N GLY A 41 22.77 25.70 -3.70
CA GLY A 41 23.39 24.57 -4.40
C GLY A 41 23.54 24.82 -5.89
N GLU A 42 22.47 25.24 -6.57
CA GLU A 42 22.47 25.54 -8.00
C GLU A 42 23.44 26.68 -8.36
N LEU A 43 23.60 27.66 -7.47
CA LEU A 43 24.60 28.73 -7.61
C LEU A 43 26.04 28.20 -7.49
N ILE A 44 26.29 27.27 -6.57
CA ILE A 44 27.61 26.64 -6.42
C ILE A 44 27.94 25.84 -7.67
N ASP A 45 27.00 25.06 -8.19
CA ASP A 45 27.18 24.26 -9.41
C ASP A 45 27.44 25.15 -10.63
N ALA A 46 26.67 26.23 -10.78
CA ALA A 46 26.84 27.19 -11.87
C ALA A 46 28.21 27.90 -11.83
N ILE A 47 28.66 28.32 -10.64
CA ILE A 47 29.96 28.98 -10.45
C ILE A 47 31.11 27.98 -10.61
N SER A 48 30.94 26.74 -10.14
CA SER A 48 31.93 25.66 -10.32
C SER A 48 32.10 25.31 -11.79
N THR A 49 31.02 25.30 -12.56
CA THR A 49 31.05 25.04 -14.00
C THR A 49 31.74 26.17 -14.77
N ALA A 50 31.57 27.42 -14.31
CA ALA A 50 32.20 28.60 -14.92
C ALA A 50 33.68 28.79 -14.52
N GLY A 51 34.13 28.16 -13.43
CA GLY A 51 35.51 28.23 -12.93
C GLY A 51 35.80 29.50 -12.12
N ILE A 52 36.46 29.35 -10.97
CA ILE A 52 36.84 30.48 -10.10
C ILE A 52 38.22 30.99 -10.53
N GLY A 53 38.27 31.89 -11.52
CA GLY A 53 39.50 32.65 -11.84
C GLY A 53 39.97 32.69 -13.30
N GLY A 54 39.12 32.40 -14.29
CA GLY A 54 39.49 32.46 -15.70
C GLY A 54 39.12 33.78 -16.39
N GLY A 55 40.06 34.73 -16.48
CA GLY A 55 39.94 35.89 -17.36
C GLY A 55 40.59 35.65 -18.74
N SER A 56 39.79 35.41 -19.78
CA SER A 56 39.96 35.97 -21.14
C SER A 56 38.85 35.50 -22.11
N PRO A 57 38.47 36.30 -23.13
CA PRO A 57 37.17 36.19 -23.80
C PRO A 57 37.22 35.58 -25.21
N ALA A 58 36.15 34.90 -25.65
CA ALA A 58 35.84 34.63 -27.07
C ALA A 58 34.38 34.12 -27.24
N PRO A 59 33.78 34.20 -28.44
CA PRO A 59 33.39 35.40 -29.17
C PRO A 59 31.86 35.50 -29.37
N ALA A 60 31.40 36.72 -29.70
CA ALA A 60 30.01 37.07 -29.88
C ALA A 60 29.35 36.41 -31.11
N LYS A 61 28.14 35.86 -30.94
CA LYS A 61 27.15 35.69 -32.02
C LYS A 61 25.95 36.61 -31.76
N LYS A 62 25.70 37.45 -32.76
CA LYS A 62 24.74 38.54 -32.83
C LYS A 62 23.29 38.04 -32.68
N THR A 63 22.55 38.71 -31.82
CA THR A 63 21.09 38.80 -31.84
C THR A 63 20.69 39.98 -32.73
N THR A 64 19.84 39.74 -33.72
CA THR A 64 19.08 40.79 -34.42
C THR A 64 17.63 40.36 -34.52
N ALA A 65 16.77 41.15 -33.88
CA ALA A 65 15.36 41.42 -34.18
C ALA A 65 15.18 42.92 -33.81
N PRO A 66 14.28 43.73 -34.43
CA PRO A 66 12.86 43.35 -34.63
C PRO A 66 12.11 43.95 -35.86
N GLU A 67 10.84 43.52 -36.01
CA GLU A 67 9.65 44.22 -36.54
C GLU A 67 9.59 44.60 -38.05
N LYS A 68 8.48 44.58 -38.82
CA LYS A 68 7.03 44.33 -38.65
C LYS A 68 6.40 44.33 -40.07
N ALA A 69 5.43 43.47 -40.39
CA ALA A 69 4.37 43.74 -41.38
C ALA A 69 3.23 42.71 -41.28
N THR A 70 2.02 43.23 -41.37
CA THR A 70 0.70 42.65 -41.09
C THR A 70 -0.01 42.09 -42.33
N GLU A 71 -0.55 40.86 -42.21
CA GLU A 71 -1.91 40.39 -42.57
C GLU A 71 -2.38 40.34 -44.07
N PRO A 72 -3.48 39.61 -44.43
CA PRO A 72 -3.57 38.16 -44.69
C PRO A 72 -4.20 37.79 -46.07
N GLU A 73 -4.07 36.55 -46.57
CA GLU A 73 -5.09 36.01 -47.51
C GLU A 73 -5.22 34.46 -47.61
N LYS A 74 -6.45 34.03 -47.37
CA LYS A 74 -7.29 32.88 -47.82
C LYS A 74 -6.73 31.56 -48.37
N ALA A 75 -7.31 30.49 -47.83
CA ALA A 75 -7.52 29.19 -48.44
C ALA A 75 -8.58 29.22 -49.58
N PRO A 76 -8.60 28.18 -50.44
CA PRO A 76 -9.88 27.62 -50.86
C PRO A 76 -9.94 26.09 -50.80
N GLU A 77 -11.14 25.60 -50.51
CA GLU A 77 -11.68 24.25 -50.76
C GLU A 77 -13.01 24.48 -51.53
N PRO A 78 -13.75 23.47 -52.03
CA PRO A 78 -13.45 22.45 -53.05
C PRO A 78 -14.39 22.60 -54.29
N ALA A 79 -14.18 21.80 -55.34
CA ALA A 79 -15.18 21.59 -56.39
C ALA A 79 -15.21 20.12 -56.85
N ALA A 80 -16.41 19.57 -56.95
CA ALA A 80 -16.79 18.31 -57.60
C ALA A 80 -17.98 18.62 -58.55
N PRO A 81 -18.60 17.69 -59.32
CA PRO A 81 -18.15 16.40 -59.89
C PRO A 81 -18.47 16.29 -61.40
N THR A 82 -18.08 15.17 -62.05
CA THR A 82 -18.73 14.69 -63.28
C THR A 82 -18.91 13.16 -63.29
N THR A 83 -20.14 12.78 -63.61
CA THR A 83 -20.80 11.50 -63.96
C THR A 83 -20.02 10.66 -65.01
N THR A 84 -20.20 9.35 -65.26
CA THR A 84 -21.28 8.33 -65.10
C THR A 84 -20.66 6.96 -65.49
N GLU A 85 -21.08 5.82 -64.92
CA GLU A 85 -21.84 4.75 -65.60
C GLU A 85 -22.36 3.65 -64.63
N LYS A 86 -23.53 3.08 -65.00
CA LYS A 86 -24.44 2.10 -64.34
C LYS A 86 -23.88 0.66 -64.41
N ALA A 87 -24.41 -0.44 -63.83
CA ALA A 87 -25.69 -0.91 -63.26
C ALA A 87 -25.35 -2.06 -62.25
N ASP A 88 -26.20 -2.63 -61.36
CA ASP A 88 -27.55 -3.17 -61.52
C ASP A 88 -28.21 -3.51 -60.14
N GLN A 89 -29.54 -3.69 -60.19
CA GLN A 89 -30.65 -3.90 -59.22
C GLN A 89 -30.45 -4.94 -58.10
N GLY A 90 -31.23 -5.03 -57.01
CA GLY A 90 -32.50 -4.46 -56.50
C GLY A 90 -32.67 -4.94 -55.02
N ASP A 91 -33.70 -4.70 -54.21
CA ASP A 91 -35.01 -4.07 -54.35
C ASP A 91 -35.53 -3.70 -52.93
N THR A 92 -36.29 -2.60 -52.86
CA THR A 92 -37.31 -2.05 -51.92
C THR A 92 -37.71 -2.78 -50.59
N VAL A 93 -38.22 -2.17 -49.49
CA VAL A 93 -39.36 -1.23 -49.28
C VAL A 93 -39.35 -0.58 -47.86
N SER A 94 -39.72 0.72 -47.82
CA SER A 94 -40.39 1.61 -46.81
C SER A 94 -39.90 1.73 -45.35
N GLU A 95 -39.52 2.95 -44.87
CA GLU A 95 -40.32 4.18 -44.57
C GLU A 95 -41.11 4.08 -43.24
N ASN A 96 -41.29 5.09 -42.39
CA ASN A 96 -41.11 6.55 -42.45
C ASN A 96 -40.91 7.05 -41.00
N ARG A 97 -40.03 8.03 -40.73
CA ARG A 97 -40.33 9.48 -40.53
C ARG A 97 -41.43 9.76 -39.48
N THR A 98 -41.29 10.71 -38.56
CA THR A 98 -40.99 12.12 -38.88
C THR A 98 -40.49 12.89 -37.64
N GLU A 99 -39.63 13.86 -37.91
CA GLU A 99 -39.19 14.97 -37.07
C GLU A 99 -40.36 15.87 -36.61
N SER A 100 -40.18 16.56 -35.48
CA SER A 100 -40.38 18.03 -35.43
C SER A 100 -39.66 18.64 -34.23
N THR A 101 -38.88 19.68 -34.53
CA THR A 101 -38.40 20.77 -33.67
C THR A 101 -39.54 21.52 -32.97
N ASP A 102 -39.33 22.04 -31.75
CA ASP A 102 -39.44 23.49 -31.47
C ASP A 102 -39.02 23.90 -30.04
N ARG A 103 -38.93 25.21 -29.85
CA ARG A 103 -38.20 25.99 -28.84
C ARG A 103 -38.92 26.26 -27.50
N ASN A 104 -38.08 26.73 -26.57
CA ASN A 104 -38.30 27.77 -25.54
C ASN A 104 -39.22 27.58 -24.32
N ASP A 105 -38.59 27.96 -23.19
CA ASP A 105 -39.09 28.72 -22.04
C ASP A 105 -40.25 28.19 -21.20
N ARG A 106 -39.94 27.96 -19.92
CA ARG A 106 -40.69 28.56 -18.80
C ARG A 106 -39.91 28.47 -17.49
N ASP A 107 -39.56 29.65 -16.99
CA ASP A 107 -39.44 30.00 -15.57
C ASP A 107 -40.76 29.72 -14.81
N ASP A 108 -40.63 29.42 -13.52
CA ASP A 108 -41.24 30.16 -12.39
C ASP A 108 -41.23 29.23 -11.15
N ARG A 109 -40.45 29.57 -10.10
CA ARG A 109 -40.89 30.27 -8.86
C ARG A 109 -41.08 29.28 -7.69
N ASP A 110 -40.86 29.62 -6.42
CA ASP A 110 -40.35 30.81 -5.74
C ASP A 110 -40.05 30.42 -4.27
N ASP A 111 -39.54 31.42 -3.55
CA ASP A 111 -39.59 31.67 -2.10
C ASP A 111 -38.39 31.23 -1.26
N ARG A 112 -37.44 32.11 -0.92
CA ARG A 112 -37.48 33.42 -0.20
C ARG A 112 -37.73 33.30 1.31
N ASP A 113 -36.71 33.70 2.08
CA ASP A 113 -36.69 34.89 2.94
C ASP A 113 -35.36 34.83 3.75
N ASP A 114 -34.38 35.72 3.68
CA ASP A 114 -34.25 37.15 3.43
C ASP A 114 -34.41 38.06 4.67
N ARG A 115 -33.55 39.09 4.69
CA ARG A 115 -33.51 40.32 5.53
C ARG A 115 -32.79 40.26 6.89
N ASN A 116 -32.01 41.27 7.31
CA ASN A 116 -31.95 42.67 6.86
C ASN A 116 -30.60 43.36 7.15
N GLU A 117 -30.21 44.28 6.23
CA GLU A 117 -29.66 45.67 6.35
C GLU A 117 -29.00 46.15 7.67
N GLN A 118 -28.02 47.05 7.75
CA GLN A 118 -27.67 48.22 6.91
C GLN A 118 -26.29 48.82 7.33
N GLN A 119 -25.61 49.42 6.34
CA GLN A 119 -24.76 50.63 6.30
C GLN A 119 -23.50 50.88 7.17
N ASP A 120 -22.45 51.24 6.39
CA ASP A 120 -21.45 52.30 6.52
C ASP A 120 -20.18 52.16 7.39
N GLY A 121 -19.05 52.38 6.71
CA GLY A 121 -18.11 53.42 7.14
C GLY A 121 -16.81 52.97 7.80
N GLU A 122 -15.76 52.87 6.97
CA GLU A 122 -14.37 53.27 7.22
C GLU A 122 -13.63 52.92 8.52
N GLY A 123 -12.39 52.43 8.33
CA GLY A 123 -11.26 52.95 9.10
C GLY A 123 -10.70 52.06 10.20
N GLY A 124 -9.64 51.31 9.84
CA GLY A 124 -8.41 51.30 10.64
C GLY A 124 -8.36 50.46 11.92
N GLY A 125 -7.34 49.60 11.99
CA GLY A 125 -6.64 49.37 13.26
C GLY A 125 -7.02 48.12 14.05
N ARG A 126 -6.28 47.04 13.75
CA ARG A 126 -5.65 46.12 14.72
C ARG A 126 -6.42 45.83 16.03
N ARG A 127 -7.11 44.67 16.06
CA ARG A 127 -7.37 43.90 17.30
C ARG A 127 -6.33 42.79 17.39
N SER A 128 -5.46 42.79 18.40
CA SER A 128 -5.67 42.32 19.78
C SER A 128 -5.94 40.82 19.88
N ARG A 129 -4.88 40.11 20.28
CA ARG A 129 -4.78 39.12 21.38
C ARG A 129 -5.87 38.04 21.46
N ARG A 130 -5.46 36.76 21.45
CA ARG A 130 -5.28 35.97 22.70
C ARG A 130 -4.84 34.51 22.48
N ASN A 131 -3.79 34.17 23.22
CA ASN A 131 -3.55 32.96 24.02
C ASN A 131 -3.69 31.56 23.40
N ARG A 132 -2.56 30.83 23.43
CA ARG A 132 -2.29 29.85 24.51
C ARG A 132 -0.78 29.62 24.65
N ARG A 133 -0.22 30.05 25.79
CA ARG A 133 1.12 29.69 26.24
C ARG A 133 1.08 28.33 26.91
N ASN A 134 2.04 27.51 26.51
CA ASN A 134 2.45 26.28 27.14
C ASN A 134 3.29 26.61 28.40
N ARG A 135 3.13 25.77 29.42
CA ARG A 135 3.88 25.76 30.69
C ARG A 135 5.35 25.37 30.46
N ARG A 136 6.27 25.99 31.22
CA ARG A 136 7.28 25.28 32.05
C ARG A 136 8.13 26.23 32.91
N ASN A 137 8.00 26.02 34.22
CA ASN A 137 9.05 25.89 35.25
C ASN A 137 9.96 27.08 35.65
N ARG A 138 9.83 27.58 36.89
CA ARG A 138 10.87 27.65 37.97
C ARG A 138 10.53 28.67 39.09
N GLY A 139 10.89 28.32 40.34
CA GLY A 139 11.18 29.22 41.49
C GLY A 139 9.94 29.72 42.25
N ARG A 140 9.67 29.34 43.51
CA ARG A 140 10.36 29.67 44.80
C ARG A 140 10.10 31.12 45.24
N GLY A 141 9.39 31.31 46.37
CA GLY A 141 9.42 32.53 47.19
C GLY A 141 8.07 33.22 47.45
N ASP A 142 7.62 33.12 48.71
CA ASP A 142 7.01 34.17 49.56
C ASP A 142 5.61 34.76 49.27
N GLU A 143 4.71 34.55 50.25
CA GLU A 143 3.61 35.46 50.66
C GLU A 143 4.21 36.78 51.25
N PRO A 144 3.46 37.84 51.68
CA PRO A 144 2.01 37.97 51.90
C PRO A 144 1.40 39.37 51.56
N GLN A 145 0.15 39.59 52.00
CA GLN A 145 -0.54 40.88 52.23
C GLN A 145 -0.97 41.67 51.00
N GLY A 146 -2.11 42.38 50.95
CA GLY A 146 -3.20 42.69 51.88
C GLY A 146 -4.33 43.27 50.99
N ASN A 147 -5.60 42.97 51.26
CA ASN A 147 -6.48 43.66 52.20
C ASN A 147 -7.19 44.90 51.59
N GLN A 148 -8.48 45.00 51.93
CA GLN A 148 -9.45 46.09 51.73
C GLN A 148 -9.99 46.26 50.29
N GLY A 149 -11.28 46.07 50.04
CA GLY A 149 -12.45 46.67 50.72
C GLY A 149 -12.93 47.81 49.80
N ASP A 150 -14.19 48.04 49.45
CA ASP A 150 -15.47 47.90 50.14
C ASP A 150 -16.56 48.16 49.07
N GLY A 151 -17.63 47.35 48.97
CA GLY A 151 -19.00 47.79 49.28
C GLY A 151 -19.84 48.01 47.99
N GLY A 152 -21.05 47.48 47.79
CA GLY A 152 -21.91 46.63 48.59
C GLY A 152 -23.23 46.30 47.84
N GLN A 153 -24.00 45.37 48.45
CA GLN A 153 -25.46 45.11 48.36
C GLN A 153 -26.05 44.65 47.02
N GLN A 154 -27.02 43.73 46.90
CA GLN A 154 -27.90 42.87 47.72
C GLN A 154 -28.29 41.72 46.76
N GLY A 155 -28.73 40.50 47.09
CA GLY A 155 -29.13 39.79 48.29
C GLY A 155 -29.83 38.50 47.82
N GLY A 156 -29.90 37.46 48.67
CA GLY A 156 -30.91 36.40 48.53
C GLY A 156 -30.47 34.93 48.47
N ARG A 157 -30.30 34.34 49.67
CA ARG A 157 -30.64 32.95 50.09
C ARG A 157 -30.00 31.79 49.29
N GLY A 158 -29.16 30.91 49.84
CA GLY A 158 -29.12 30.30 51.19
C GLY A 158 -29.17 28.78 50.96
N GLY A 159 -28.03 28.07 50.92
CA GLY A 159 -27.47 27.27 52.03
C GLY A 159 -27.76 25.78 51.77
N ARG A 160 -26.90 24.78 51.98
CA ARG A 160 -25.54 24.65 52.52
C ARG A 160 -24.97 23.32 51.99
N GLN A 161 -23.66 23.29 51.76
CA GLN A 161 -22.85 22.12 51.44
C GLN A 161 -22.74 21.14 52.62
N ASP A 162 -22.78 19.84 52.31
CA ASP A 162 -22.04 18.81 53.03
C ASP A 162 -20.59 18.80 52.53
N ASN A 163 -19.64 18.83 53.45
CA ASN A 163 -18.22 18.67 53.17
C ASN A 163 -17.61 17.68 54.18
N ARG A 164 -16.96 16.65 53.61
CA ARG A 164 -15.69 16.02 54.01
C ARG A 164 -15.53 15.57 55.47
N GLN A 165 -15.42 14.25 55.68
CA GLN A 165 -14.15 13.48 55.64
C GLN A 165 -13.14 13.88 56.71
N GLY A 166 -12.71 12.91 57.50
CA GLY A 166 -11.41 12.97 58.17
C GLY A 166 -11.37 12.27 59.51
N ASN A 167 -11.54 10.96 59.51
CA ASN A 167 -11.36 10.10 60.69
C ASN A 167 -9.86 9.78 60.85
N GLN A 168 -9.24 10.15 61.97
CA GLN A 168 -7.92 9.65 62.37
C GLN A 168 -7.82 9.48 63.89
N GLN A 169 -7.80 8.19 64.26
CA GLN A 169 -7.15 7.51 65.39
C GLN A 169 -6.80 8.28 66.67
N GLY A 170 -7.36 7.79 67.79
CA GLY A 170 -6.85 8.01 69.14
C GLY A 170 -7.52 7.02 70.10
N ASN A 171 -6.79 5.97 70.49
CA ASN A 171 -7.21 4.88 71.36
C ASN A 171 -6.78 5.19 72.80
N GLN A 172 -7.67 5.19 73.80
CA GLN A 172 -7.37 4.82 75.20
C GLN A 172 -8.60 4.82 76.13
N GLN A 173 -8.87 3.63 76.66
CA GLN A 173 -9.29 3.29 78.03
C GLN A 173 -10.35 4.11 78.80
N GLY A 174 -11.37 3.39 79.28
CA GLY A 174 -11.80 3.54 80.68
C GLY A 174 -13.31 3.66 80.94
N GLY A 175 -13.93 2.55 81.35
CA GLY A 175 -14.87 2.53 82.48
C GLY A 175 -16.35 2.89 82.27
N GLY A 176 -17.22 1.88 82.41
CA GLY A 176 -18.30 1.93 83.41
C GLY A 176 -19.73 2.32 83.00
N ARG A 177 -20.58 1.28 82.98
CA ARG A 177 -21.98 1.21 83.47
C ARG A 177 -23.19 1.65 82.62
N SER A 178 -24.09 0.67 82.56
CA SER A 178 -25.56 0.68 82.53
C SER A 178 -26.34 0.98 81.24
N GLU A 179 -27.07 -0.07 80.85
CA GLU A 179 -28.49 -0.06 80.48
C GLU A 179 -28.91 0.54 79.13
N ARG A 180 -29.13 -0.33 78.14
CA ARG A 180 -30.48 -0.81 77.81
C ARG A 180 -30.46 -1.82 76.66
N ASN A 181 -30.97 -3.02 76.98
CA ASN A 181 -31.56 -3.98 76.07
C ASN A 181 -32.41 -3.29 74.99
N SER A 182 -32.37 -3.80 73.76
CA SER A 182 -33.48 -4.57 73.17
C SER A 182 -33.34 -4.71 71.64
N ARG A 183 -33.52 -5.95 71.15
CA ARG A 183 -33.86 -6.37 69.77
C ARG A 183 -32.71 -6.71 68.81
N ARG A 184 -31.99 -7.78 69.14
CA ARG A 184 -31.63 -8.81 68.16
C ARG A 184 -32.44 -10.05 68.49
N GLU A 185 -33.38 -10.42 67.62
CA GLU A 185 -33.89 -11.79 67.46
C GLU A 185 -34.94 -11.81 66.34
N ARG A 186 -34.55 -12.31 65.16
CA ARG A 186 -35.43 -12.94 64.15
C ARG A 186 -34.54 -13.60 63.12
N ASN A 187 -33.97 -14.73 63.50
CA ASN A 187 -33.43 -15.73 62.58
C ASN A 187 -33.48 -17.08 63.30
N ARG A 188 -34.56 -17.83 63.08
CA ARG A 188 -34.70 -19.29 63.22
C ARG A 188 -36.18 -19.65 63.10
N ASN A 189 -36.58 -20.12 61.92
CA ASN A 189 -37.53 -21.23 61.71
C ASN A 189 -38.10 -21.16 60.29
N ARG A 190 -37.62 -22.05 59.42
CA ARG A 190 -38.45 -22.84 58.50
C ARG A 190 -37.58 -23.88 57.79
N ASN A 191 -37.41 -25.01 58.48
CA ASN A 191 -37.20 -26.30 57.85
C ASN A 191 -38.53 -27.08 57.92
N ASN A 192 -38.69 -28.03 57.01
CA ASN A 192 -39.80 -28.97 56.80
C ASN A 192 -41.05 -28.44 56.09
N GLN A 193 -41.07 -28.64 54.77
CA GLN A 193 -42.22 -29.25 54.14
C GLN A 193 -41.76 -30.19 53.02
N ASP A 194 -41.62 -31.45 53.42
CA ASP A 194 -41.66 -32.63 52.56
C ASP A 194 -43.15 -32.92 52.25
N GLY A 195 -43.46 -33.27 51.01
CA GLY A 195 -44.83 -33.44 50.53
C GLY A 195 -44.90 -33.43 49.01
N GLY A 196 -44.94 -34.63 48.44
CA GLY A 196 -44.79 -34.89 47.02
C GLY A 196 -45.76 -34.15 46.08
N SER A 197 -45.25 -33.81 44.91
CA SER A 197 -46.06 -33.63 43.71
C SER A 197 -45.41 -34.42 42.58
N GLN A 198 -46.03 -35.57 42.35
CA GLN A 198 -45.89 -36.42 41.19
C GLN A 198 -46.48 -35.66 40.00
N GLY A 199 -45.63 -34.90 39.31
CA GLY A 199 -45.94 -34.24 38.04
C GLY A 199 -44.88 -34.63 37.04
N GLY A 200 -45.15 -35.68 36.26
CA GLY A 200 -44.29 -36.11 35.17
C GLY A 200 -44.09 -34.98 34.18
N ASN A 201 -42.93 -34.32 34.25
CA ASN A 201 -42.45 -33.47 33.19
C ASN A 201 -41.36 -34.23 32.42
N GLN A 202 -41.79 -35.33 31.77
CA GLN A 202 -41.08 -35.90 30.63
C GLN A 202 -41.26 -34.95 29.44
N ASN A 203 -40.70 -33.75 29.54
CA ASN A 203 -40.34 -32.95 28.38
C ASN A 203 -38.84 -33.19 28.08
N ASN A 204 -38.51 -34.46 27.88
CA ASN A 204 -37.38 -34.87 27.04
C ASN A 204 -37.88 -34.97 25.58
N GLN A 205 -38.63 -33.95 25.15
CA GLN A 205 -39.06 -33.83 23.76
C GLN A 205 -37.91 -33.20 22.98
N ASN A 206 -37.18 -34.06 22.27
CA ASN A 206 -36.54 -33.73 21.00
C ASN A 206 -35.73 -32.42 20.98
N ASP A 207 -34.65 -32.35 21.75
CA ASP A 207 -33.49 -31.59 21.25
C ASP A 207 -32.80 -32.50 20.22
N GLN A 208 -33.46 -32.71 19.07
CA GLN A 208 -32.76 -33.08 17.84
C GLN A 208 -31.95 -31.84 17.47
N GLY A 209 -30.86 -31.62 18.20
CA GLY A 209 -29.92 -30.56 17.92
C GLY A 209 -29.55 -30.68 16.47
N GLU A 210 -29.76 -29.59 15.71
CA GLU A 210 -29.37 -29.55 14.31
C GLU A 210 -27.97 -30.12 14.16
N PRO A 211 -27.74 -31.00 13.17
CA PRO A 211 -26.47 -31.67 13.02
C PRO A 211 -25.36 -30.62 12.93
N PRO A 212 -24.20 -30.85 13.58
CA PRO A 212 -23.09 -29.91 13.53
C PRO A 212 -22.72 -29.62 12.08
N THR A 213 -22.75 -28.35 11.70
CA THR A 213 -22.45 -27.93 10.33
C THR A 213 -20.94 -27.78 10.18
N PRO A 214 -20.31 -28.43 9.19
CA PRO A 214 -18.90 -28.23 8.92
C PRO A 214 -18.68 -26.82 8.35
N VAL A 215 -17.55 -26.23 8.69
CA VAL A 215 -17.12 -24.95 8.15
C VAL A 215 -15.64 -24.95 7.82
N ALA A 216 -15.28 -24.18 6.80
CA ALA A 216 -13.91 -23.91 6.41
C ALA A 216 -13.72 -22.40 6.16
N GLY A 217 -12.52 -21.90 6.41
CA GLY A 217 -12.15 -20.52 6.10
C GLY A 217 -10.78 -20.13 6.62
N ILE A 218 -10.45 -18.85 6.56
CA ILE A 218 -9.15 -18.32 6.96
C ILE A 218 -9.27 -17.56 8.27
N LEU A 219 -8.41 -17.87 9.24
CA LEU A 219 -8.38 -17.20 10.54
C LEU A 219 -7.82 -15.78 10.40
N ASP A 220 -8.62 -14.80 10.80
CA ASP A 220 -8.28 -13.39 10.84
C ASP A 220 -8.45 -12.84 12.26
N PHE A 221 -7.51 -12.01 12.69
CA PHE A 221 -7.52 -11.35 13.99
C PHE A 221 -7.85 -9.88 13.77
N VAL A 222 -9.01 -9.46 14.27
CA VAL A 222 -9.42 -8.04 14.27
C VAL A 222 -8.66 -7.27 15.36
N ASP A 223 -8.45 -7.92 16.51
CA ASP A 223 -7.66 -7.39 17.61
C ASP A 223 -7.01 -8.55 18.39
N ALA A 224 -6.22 -8.25 19.43
CA ALA A 224 -5.49 -9.24 20.22
C ALA A 224 -6.37 -10.30 20.93
N ASN A 225 -7.67 -10.03 21.09
CA ASN A 225 -8.63 -10.87 21.82
C ASN A 225 -9.84 -11.29 20.96
N THR A 226 -9.92 -10.86 19.71
CA THR A 226 -11.06 -11.07 18.82
C THR A 226 -10.56 -11.65 17.50
N ALA A 227 -10.97 -12.89 17.21
CA ALA A 227 -10.63 -13.59 15.97
C ALA A 227 -11.88 -14.16 15.29
N PHE A 228 -11.85 -14.18 13.97
CA PHE A 228 -12.92 -14.68 13.12
C PHE A 228 -12.36 -15.60 12.04
N ILE A 229 -13.12 -16.61 11.63
CA ILE A 229 -12.87 -17.36 10.40
C ILE A 229 -13.64 -16.67 9.28
N ARG A 230 -12.91 -16.18 8.28
CA ARG A 230 -13.47 -15.60 7.05
C ARG A 230 -13.99 -16.73 6.16
N THR A 231 -15.30 -16.81 5.96
CA THR A 231 -15.95 -17.93 5.24
C THR A 231 -16.14 -17.65 3.75
N THR A 232 -16.19 -16.38 3.35
CA THR A 232 -16.40 -15.95 1.96
C THR A 232 -15.11 -15.50 1.26
N GLY A 233 -13.95 -16.00 1.70
CA GLY A 233 -12.63 -15.64 1.19
C GLY A 233 -11.84 -14.76 2.17
N TYR A 234 -11.39 -13.60 1.71
CA TYR A 234 -10.49 -12.71 2.48
C TYR A 234 -11.16 -11.46 3.05
N HIS A 235 -12.43 -11.23 2.71
CA HIS A 235 -13.20 -10.09 3.19
C HIS A 235 -13.95 -10.44 4.48
N ALA A 236 -14.18 -9.43 5.31
CA ALA A 236 -15.08 -9.56 6.45
C ALA A 236 -16.52 -9.75 5.96
N GLY A 237 -17.16 -10.83 6.39
CA GLY A 237 -18.53 -11.20 6.04
C GLY A 237 -19.45 -11.25 7.26
N SER A 238 -20.77 -11.16 7.00
CA SER A 238 -21.79 -11.41 8.03
C SER A 238 -21.86 -12.88 8.44
N THR A 239 -21.38 -13.78 7.59
CA THR A 239 -21.31 -15.24 7.79
C THR A 239 -20.01 -15.69 8.45
N ASP A 240 -19.19 -14.75 8.93
CA ASP A 240 -17.94 -15.07 9.59
C ASP A 240 -18.18 -15.68 10.97
N ILE A 241 -17.27 -16.58 11.34
CA ILE A 241 -17.43 -17.39 12.55
C ILE A 241 -16.49 -16.87 13.63
N TYR A 242 -17.07 -16.54 14.77
CA TYR A 242 -16.31 -16.11 15.93
C TYR A 242 -15.51 -17.29 16.50
N VAL A 243 -14.20 -17.08 16.69
CA VAL A 243 -13.31 -18.07 17.30
C VAL A 243 -12.94 -17.62 18.72
N PRO A 244 -13.29 -18.40 19.75
CA PRO A 244 -12.87 -18.09 21.11
C PRO A 244 -11.35 -18.06 21.24
N ILE A 245 -10.81 -17.00 21.84
CA ILE A 245 -9.35 -16.81 21.97
C ILE A 245 -8.66 -17.95 22.76
N GLN A 246 -9.38 -18.61 23.67
CA GLN A 246 -8.87 -19.77 24.39
C GLN A 246 -8.58 -20.94 23.45
N MET A 247 -9.42 -21.15 22.43
CA MET A 247 -9.24 -22.19 21.43
C MET A 247 -8.05 -21.86 20.52
N VAL A 248 -7.94 -20.60 20.09
CA VAL A 248 -6.77 -20.08 19.35
C VAL A 248 -5.48 -20.36 20.12
N ARG A 249 -5.43 -20.01 21.40
CA ARG A 249 -4.24 -20.21 22.24
C ARG A 249 -3.95 -21.69 22.47
N LYS A 250 -4.97 -22.52 22.69
CA LYS A 250 -4.84 -23.96 22.93
C LYS A 250 -4.18 -24.68 21.76
N PHE A 251 -4.60 -24.37 20.53
CA PHE A 251 -4.11 -25.01 19.31
C PHE A 251 -3.00 -24.23 18.60
N GLY A 252 -2.48 -23.16 19.21
CA GLY A 252 -1.41 -22.35 18.62
C GLY A 252 -1.76 -21.72 17.27
N MET A 253 -3.05 -21.42 17.04
CA MET A 253 -3.53 -20.88 15.78
C MET A 253 -3.06 -19.43 15.60
N ARG A 254 -2.73 -19.07 14.36
CA ARG A 254 -2.15 -17.78 13.98
C ARG A 254 -2.92 -17.18 12.81
N HIS A 255 -2.80 -15.86 12.66
CA HIS A 255 -3.44 -15.13 11.57
C HIS A 255 -3.03 -15.76 10.22
N GLY A 256 -3.98 -15.92 9.30
CA GLY A 256 -3.79 -16.58 8.01
C GLY A 256 -3.89 -18.12 8.02
N ASP A 257 -4.13 -18.77 9.17
CA ASP A 257 -4.35 -20.21 9.21
C ASP A 257 -5.66 -20.59 8.51
N ALA A 258 -5.62 -21.56 7.60
CA ALA A 258 -6.83 -22.17 7.05
C ALA A 258 -7.38 -23.17 8.06
N ILE A 259 -8.58 -22.92 8.56
CA ILE A 259 -9.22 -23.74 9.59
C ILE A 259 -10.39 -24.48 8.97
N THR A 260 -10.50 -25.76 9.31
CA THR A 260 -11.76 -26.51 9.16
C THR A 260 -12.24 -26.93 10.55
N GLY A 261 -13.54 -26.96 10.74
CA GLY A 261 -14.13 -27.28 12.03
C GLY A 261 -15.63 -27.45 11.94
N THR A 262 -16.27 -27.56 13.10
CA THR A 262 -17.73 -27.61 13.19
C THR A 262 -18.28 -26.40 13.93
N ILE A 263 -19.42 -25.91 13.47
CA ILE A 263 -20.28 -25.00 14.23
C ILE A 263 -21.46 -25.79 14.76
N ARG A 264 -21.90 -25.44 15.97
CA ARG A 264 -23.24 -25.80 16.41
C ARG A 264 -24.14 -24.61 16.12
N PRO A 265 -25.25 -24.78 15.38
CA PRO A 265 -26.30 -23.79 15.33
C PRO A 265 -26.83 -23.60 16.75
N GLY A 266 -26.29 -22.61 17.47
CA GLY A 266 -26.93 -22.14 18.68
C GLY A 266 -28.23 -21.47 18.25
N LYS A 267 -29.29 -21.58 19.07
CA LYS A 267 -30.35 -20.55 19.05
C LYS A 267 -29.61 -19.21 19.03
N GLN A 268 -29.78 -18.43 17.96
CA GLN A 268 -29.38 -17.02 17.95
C GLN A 268 -29.68 -16.51 19.34
N GLN A 269 -28.69 -16.00 20.07
CA GLN A 269 -28.95 -15.40 21.36
C GLN A 269 -29.86 -14.20 21.08
N THR A 270 -31.16 -14.44 21.03
CA THR A 270 -32.21 -13.44 21.12
C THR A 270 -31.82 -12.58 22.28
N ALA A 271 -31.57 -11.32 21.96
CA ALA A 271 -31.10 -10.26 22.83
C ALA A 271 -31.62 -10.42 24.26
N ASN A 272 -30.91 -11.18 25.09
CA ASN A 272 -31.27 -11.32 26.48
C ASN A 272 -30.64 -10.14 27.21
N ASN A 273 -31.52 -9.37 27.84
CA ASN A 273 -31.27 -8.18 28.67
C ASN A 273 -30.13 -8.39 29.69
N GLY A 274 -28.89 -8.27 29.23
CA GLY A 274 -27.69 -8.26 30.05
C GLY A 274 -26.97 -6.94 29.90
N GLN A 275 -27.13 -6.07 30.88
CA GLN A 275 -26.45 -4.78 31.03
C GLN A 275 -24.93 -5.00 31.15
N GLY A 276 -24.24 -5.13 30.02
CA GLY A 276 -22.80 -5.36 29.96
C GLY A 276 -22.19 -4.81 28.67
N ARG A 277 -20.99 -4.24 28.76
CA ARG A 277 -20.28 -3.45 27.72
C ARG A 277 -19.90 -4.20 26.42
N ASN A 278 -20.41 -5.41 26.17
CA ASN A 278 -19.91 -6.34 25.14
C ASN A 278 -20.99 -6.81 24.14
N ARG A 279 -21.85 -5.88 23.68
CA ARG A 279 -23.05 -6.18 22.86
C ARG A 279 -22.80 -6.74 21.44
N ASN A 280 -21.58 -6.67 20.89
CA ASN A 280 -21.32 -7.11 19.52
C ASN A 280 -20.82 -8.56 19.37
N ARG A 281 -20.51 -9.27 20.46
CA ARG A 281 -19.96 -10.64 20.39
C ARG A 281 -21.00 -11.75 20.24
N GLY A 282 -22.24 -11.52 20.67
CA GLY A 282 -23.33 -12.51 20.57
C GLY A 282 -24.03 -12.56 19.20
N LYS A 283 -23.60 -11.73 18.23
CA LYS A 283 -24.21 -11.64 16.89
C LYS A 283 -23.67 -12.68 15.90
N TYR A 284 -22.48 -13.22 16.15
CA TYR A 284 -21.80 -14.13 15.24
C TYR A 284 -21.90 -15.58 15.73
N THR A 285 -22.01 -16.51 14.79
CA THR A 285 -21.94 -17.94 15.07
C THR A 285 -20.56 -18.28 15.62
N GLN A 286 -20.50 -19.10 16.67
CA GLN A 286 -19.24 -19.45 17.34
C GLN A 286 -18.73 -20.82 16.86
N LEU A 287 -17.41 -20.94 16.69
CA LEU A 287 -16.76 -22.22 16.40
C LEU A 287 -16.88 -23.18 17.59
N HIS A 288 -17.35 -24.40 17.33
CA HIS A 288 -17.54 -25.44 18.35
C HIS A 288 -16.30 -26.35 18.46
N SER A 289 -15.80 -26.89 17.35
CA SER A 289 -14.55 -27.68 17.31
C SER A 289 -13.68 -27.26 16.14
N VAL A 290 -12.36 -27.46 16.29
CA VAL A 290 -11.38 -27.37 15.21
C VAL A 290 -11.03 -28.78 14.80
N ASP A 291 -11.17 -29.08 13.51
CA ASP A 291 -10.90 -30.40 12.96
C ASP A 291 -9.49 -30.42 12.35
N THR A 292 -9.14 -29.43 11.52
CA THR A 292 -7.78 -29.26 10.99
C THR A 292 -7.34 -27.80 10.94
N VAL A 293 -6.02 -27.59 11.04
CA VAL A 293 -5.36 -26.30 10.85
C VAL A 293 -4.31 -26.47 9.75
N ASN A 294 -4.51 -25.78 8.62
CA ASN A 294 -3.74 -25.92 7.39
C ASN A 294 -3.61 -27.38 6.92
N GLY A 295 -4.70 -28.15 7.02
CA GLY A 295 -4.74 -29.57 6.65
C GLY A 295 -4.05 -30.52 7.63
N LEU A 296 -3.43 -30.01 8.71
CA LEU A 296 -2.82 -30.81 9.77
C LEU A 296 -3.76 -30.94 10.96
N SER A 297 -3.52 -31.95 11.81
CA SER A 297 -4.16 -32.03 13.11
C SER A 297 -3.83 -30.77 13.94
N PRO A 298 -4.74 -30.29 14.81
CA PRO A 298 -4.47 -29.11 15.63
C PRO A 298 -3.22 -29.26 16.52
N GLU A 299 -2.89 -30.49 16.93
CA GLU A 299 -1.73 -30.80 17.75
C GLU A 299 -0.41 -30.71 16.97
N ASP A 300 -0.40 -31.16 15.72
CA ASP A 300 0.79 -31.08 14.87
C ASP A 300 0.99 -29.67 14.30
N ALA A 301 -0.11 -28.98 13.98
CA ALA A 301 -0.07 -27.58 13.59
C ALA A 301 0.52 -26.67 14.68
N ALA A 302 0.39 -27.03 15.96
CA ALA A 302 0.99 -26.28 17.05
C ALA A 302 2.54 -26.41 17.10
N LYS A 303 3.11 -27.48 16.53
CA LYS A 303 4.57 -27.75 16.53
C LYS A 303 5.32 -27.06 15.40
N ARG A 304 4.61 -26.54 14.38
CA ARG A 304 5.24 -25.93 13.20
C ARG A 304 6.07 -24.68 13.58
N PRO A 305 7.19 -24.43 12.89
CA PRO A 305 8.05 -23.29 13.20
C PRO A 305 7.34 -21.96 12.97
N ASN A 306 7.93 -20.89 13.52
CA ASN A 306 7.47 -19.52 13.28
C ASN A 306 8.28 -18.91 12.14
N PHE A 307 7.61 -18.37 11.13
CA PHE A 307 8.19 -17.75 9.94
C PHE A 307 9.28 -16.73 10.28
N HIS A 308 9.08 -15.94 11.34
CA HIS A 308 10.05 -14.92 11.74
C HIS A 308 11.34 -15.47 12.36
N LYS A 309 11.34 -16.74 12.80
CA LYS A 309 12.50 -17.42 13.38
C LYS A 309 13.29 -18.23 12.34
N LEU A 310 12.74 -18.40 11.14
CA LEU A 310 13.37 -19.17 10.07
C LEU A 310 14.53 -18.36 9.45
N THR A 311 15.63 -19.04 9.13
CA THR A 311 16.84 -18.43 8.58
C THR A 311 16.60 -18.01 7.12
N PRO A 312 16.69 -16.71 6.79
CA PRO A 312 16.55 -16.24 5.41
C PRO A 312 17.84 -16.48 4.61
N LEU A 313 17.70 -17.00 3.39
CA LEU A 313 18.78 -17.16 2.42
C LEU A 313 18.50 -16.35 1.14
N TYR A 314 19.53 -16.19 0.31
CA TYR A 314 19.34 -15.78 -1.07
C TYR A 314 18.61 -16.89 -1.85
N PRO A 315 17.81 -16.52 -2.87
CA PRO A 315 17.26 -17.49 -3.81
C PRO A 315 18.38 -18.28 -4.49
N ASN A 316 18.25 -19.62 -4.50
CA ASN A 316 19.22 -20.54 -5.09
C ASN A 316 18.57 -21.56 -6.05
N GLN A 317 17.23 -21.59 -6.11
CA GLN A 317 16.47 -22.38 -7.06
C GLN A 317 15.70 -21.45 -7.99
N ARG A 318 15.93 -21.57 -9.29
CA ARG A 318 15.32 -20.71 -10.31
C ARG A 318 13.88 -21.12 -10.61
N LEU A 319 13.00 -20.12 -10.73
CA LEU A 319 11.67 -20.24 -11.34
C LEU A 319 11.81 -19.95 -12.84
N ARG A 320 11.85 -20.99 -13.67
CA ARG A 320 11.95 -20.82 -15.13
C ARG A 320 10.61 -20.38 -15.69
N LEU A 321 10.59 -19.30 -16.47
CA LEU A 321 9.37 -18.71 -17.01
C LEU A 321 9.14 -19.06 -18.49
N GLU A 322 10.20 -19.42 -19.22
CA GLU A 322 10.10 -19.91 -20.59
C GLU A 322 9.14 -21.09 -20.68
N THR A 323 8.12 -20.97 -21.54
CA THR A 323 7.13 -22.01 -21.79
C THR A 323 7.09 -22.34 -23.28
N THR A 324 6.30 -21.60 -24.04
CA THR A 324 6.17 -21.78 -25.49
C THR A 324 7.02 -20.76 -26.25
N PRO A 325 7.57 -21.11 -27.43
CA PRO A 325 8.41 -20.20 -28.22
C PRO A 325 7.72 -18.89 -28.61
N LYS A 326 6.38 -18.88 -28.64
CA LYS A 326 5.56 -17.72 -29.03
C LYS A 326 5.47 -16.66 -27.94
N ILE A 327 5.59 -17.05 -26.67
CA ILE A 327 5.53 -16.14 -25.53
C ILE A 327 6.93 -15.57 -25.30
N LEU A 328 7.23 -14.49 -26.01
CA LEU A 328 8.55 -13.85 -25.95
C LEU A 328 8.79 -13.13 -24.62
N THR A 329 7.74 -12.66 -23.94
CA THR A 329 7.86 -11.96 -22.65
C THR A 329 8.60 -12.79 -21.62
N THR A 330 8.16 -14.04 -21.40
CA THR A 330 8.76 -14.88 -20.36
C THR A 330 10.19 -15.27 -20.70
N ARG A 331 10.47 -15.49 -22.00
CA ARG A 331 11.82 -15.72 -22.52
C ARG A 331 12.74 -14.52 -22.28
N VAL A 332 12.25 -13.30 -22.54
CA VAL A 332 12.99 -12.06 -22.28
C VAL A 332 13.26 -11.89 -20.79
N ILE A 333 12.27 -12.14 -19.92
CA ILE A 333 12.45 -12.03 -18.47
C ILE A 333 13.49 -13.05 -17.99
N ASP A 334 13.44 -14.30 -18.45
CA ASP A 334 14.41 -15.33 -18.07
C ASP A 334 15.86 -14.97 -18.43
N LEU A 335 16.05 -14.15 -19.46
CA LEU A 335 17.36 -13.67 -19.86
C LEU A 335 17.73 -12.39 -19.08
N ILE A 336 16.85 -11.40 -18.98
CA ILE A 336 17.25 -10.10 -18.41
C ILE A 336 17.17 -10.06 -16.89
N MET A 337 16.20 -10.75 -16.30
CA MET A 337 15.91 -10.75 -14.87
C MET A 337 15.50 -12.17 -14.41
N PRO A 338 16.46 -13.11 -14.25
CA PRO A 338 16.17 -14.43 -13.70
C PRO A 338 15.48 -14.33 -12.33
N ILE A 339 14.40 -15.07 -12.11
CA ILE A 339 13.64 -15.06 -10.87
C ILE A 339 13.89 -16.36 -10.11
N GLY A 340 14.17 -16.27 -8.81
CA GLY A 340 14.33 -17.43 -7.94
C GLY A 340 13.17 -17.63 -6.95
N LYS A 341 13.11 -18.84 -6.38
CA LYS A 341 12.29 -19.16 -5.22
C LYS A 341 12.77 -18.34 -4.02
N GLY A 342 11.89 -17.49 -3.50
CA GLY A 342 12.22 -16.51 -2.44
C GLY A 342 12.57 -15.10 -2.94
N GLN A 343 12.39 -14.80 -4.24
CA GLN A 343 12.72 -13.49 -4.81
C GLN A 343 11.80 -12.38 -4.29
N ARG A 344 12.35 -11.18 -4.13
CA ARG A 344 11.63 -9.91 -3.94
C ARG A 344 11.74 -9.08 -5.22
N ALA A 345 10.87 -9.35 -6.18
CA ALA A 345 10.91 -8.72 -7.49
C ALA A 345 9.93 -7.54 -7.59
N LEU A 346 10.37 -6.48 -8.27
CA LEU A 346 9.55 -5.32 -8.60
C LEU A 346 9.43 -5.17 -10.12
N ILE A 347 8.21 -5.13 -10.63
CA ILE A 347 7.92 -4.76 -12.02
C ILE A 347 7.59 -3.27 -12.04
N VAL A 348 8.57 -2.47 -12.43
CA VAL A 348 8.50 -1.02 -12.46
C VAL A 348 7.87 -0.60 -13.77
N SER A 349 6.61 -0.18 -13.73
CA SER A 349 5.83 0.07 -14.95
C SER A 349 5.19 1.46 -14.91
N PRO A 350 5.36 2.28 -15.96
CA PRO A 350 4.47 3.39 -16.19
C PRO A 350 3.07 2.90 -16.59
N PRO A 351 2.02 3.74 -16.46
CA PRO A 351 0.70 3.43 -16.98
C PRO A 351 0.73 3.04 -18.46
N LYS A 352 -0.07 2.04 -18.85
CA LYS A 352 -0.23 1.52 -20.22
C LYS A 352 1.01 0.83 -20.84
N ALA A 353 2.05 0.51 -20.06
CA ALA A 353 3.23 -0.21 -20.59
C ALA A 353 3.06 -1.74 -20.69
N GLY A 354 1.90 -2.28 -20.27
CA GLY A 354 1.61 -3.72 -20.35
C GLY A 354 1.84 -4.51 -19.06
N LYS A 355 1.79 -3.87 -17.87
CA LYS A 355 1.98 -4.52 -16.55
C LYS A 355 1.15 -5.81 -16.40
N THR A 356 -0.14 -5.74 -16.77
CA THR A 356 -1.11 -6.79 -16.49
C THR A 356 -0.82 -8.02 -17.34
N THR A 357 -0.49 -7.82 -18.62
CA THR A 357 -0.09 -8.91 -19.54
C THR A 357 1.17 -9.62 -19.03
N ILE A 358 2.20 -8.86 -18.61
CA ILE A 358 3.42 -9.45 -18.06
C ILE A 358 3.11 -10.26 -16.80
N LEU A 359 2.29 -9.72 -15.89
CA LEU A 359 1.93 -10.41 -14.65
C LEU A 359 1.17 -11.71 -14.91
N GLN A 360 0.23 -11.70 -15.87
CA GLN A 360 -0.50 -12.89 -16.32
C GLN A 360 0.41 -13.93 -16.96
N GLU A 361 1.34 -13.51 -17.82
CA GLU A 361 2.30 -14.42 -18.46
C GLU A 361 3.26 -15.05 -17.44
N ILE A 362 3.71 -14.30 -16.44
CA ILE A 362 4.48 -14.84 -15.30
C ILE A 362 3.64 -15.86 -14.52
N ALA A 363 2.40 -15.52 -14.19
CA ALA A 363 1.49 -16.39 -13.44
C ALA A 363 1.28 -17.74 -14.15
N ASN A 364 0.99 -17.68 -15.45
CA ASN A 364 0.78 -18.85 -16.28
C ASN A 364 2.06 -19.67 -16.47
N ALA A 365 3.21 -19.01 -16.62
CA ALA A 365 4.49 -19.71 -16.69
C ALA A 365 4.80 -20.47 -15.41
N ILE A 366 4.59 -19.86 -14.24
CA ILE A 366 4.81 -20.52 -12.95
C ILE A 366 3.83 -21.69 -12.78
N ALA A 367 2.56 -21.53 -13.12
CA ALA A 367 1.57 -22.61 -13.03
C ALA A 367 1.90 -23.82 -13.94
N VAL A 368 2.58 -23.60 -15.06
CA VAL A 368 2.99 -24.66 -16.00
C VAL A 368 4.32 -25.30 -15.60
N ASN A 369 5.34 -24.48 -15.30
CA ASN A 369 6.70 -24.96 -15.09
C ASN A 369 6.99 -25.34 -13.64
N ASN A 370 6.26 -24.76 -12.69
CA ASN A 370 6.40 -24.97 -11.25
C ASN A 370 5.03 -25.23 -10.60
N PRO A 371 4.32 -26.31 -10.98
CA PRO A 371 3.00 -26.62 -10.42
C PRO A 371 3.04 -26.96 -8.92
N GLU A 372 4.22 -27.22 -8.36
CA GLU A 372 4.42 -27.39 -6.92
C GLU A 372 4.31 -26.09 -6.13
N CYS A 373 4.46 -24.93 -6.78
CA CYS A 373 4.35 -23.64 -6.13
C CYS A 373 2.89 -23.25 -5.92
N HIS A 374 2.54 -22.82 -4.70
CA HIS A 374 1.24 -22.24 -4.41
C HIS A 374 1.18 -20.80 -4.93
N LEU A 375 0.46 -20.60 -6.04
CA LEU A 375 0.34 -19.31 -6.71
C LEU A 375 -0.85 -18.51 -6.13
N MET A 376 -0.54 -17.33 -5.58
CA MET A 376 -1.51 -16.36 -5.06
C MET A 376 -1.40 -15.07 -5.86
N VAL A 377 -2.51 -14.53 -6.34
CA VAL A 377 -2.59 -13.23 -7.02
C VAL A 377 -3.38 -12.27 -6.16
N VAL A 378 -2.73 -11.22 -5.67
CA VAL A 378 -3.33 -10.21 -4.79
C VAL A 378 -3.52 -8.92 -5.59
N LEU A 379 -4.78 -8.56 -5.83
CA LEU A 379 -5.16 -7.36 -6.58
C LEU A 379 -5.75 -6.34 -5.62
N VAL A 380 -5.15 -5.15 -5.56
CA VAL A 380 -5.51 -4.09 -4.61
C VAL A 380 -5.82 -2.80 -5.35
N ASP A 381 -7.01 -2.25 -5.10
CA ASP A 381 -7.48 -0.99 -5.68
C ASP A 381 -7.44 -1.03 -7.22
N GLU A 382 -7.77 -2.18 -7.79
CA GLU A 382 -7.80 -2.42 -9.24
C GLU A 382 -9.23 -2.51 -9.77
N ARG A 383 -9.38 -2.38 -11.07
CA ARG A 383 -10.70 -2.38 -11.72
C ARG A 383 -11.36 -3.77 -11.73
N PRO A 384 -12.70 -3.87 -11.52
CA PRO A 384 -13.41 -5.15 -11.52
C PRO A 384 -13.22 -5.99 -12.80
N GLU A 385 -13.12 -5.34 -13.97
CA GLU A 385 -12.86 -6.02 -15.23
C GLU A 385 -11.47 -6.66 -15.29
N GLU A 386 -10.45 -6.00 -14.73
CA GLU A 386 -9.08 -6.54 -14.65
C GLU A 386 -9.01 -7.71 -13.65
N VAL A 387 -9.77 -7.62 -12.54
CA VAL A 387 -9.92 -8.73 -11.58
C VAL A 387 -10.55 -9.95 -12.24
N THR A 388 -11.64 -9.75 -12.98
CA THR A 388 -12.35 -10.84 -13.68
C THR A 388 -11.45 -11.49 -14.73
N ASP A 389 -10.71 -10.69 -15.49
CA ASP A 389 -9.76 -11.19 -16.49
C ASP A 389 -8.65 -12.03 -15.84
N MET A 390 -8.08 -11.58 -14.73
CA MET A 390 -7.09 -12.33 -13.97
C MET A 390 -7.65 -13.67 -13.43
N GLN A 391 -8.87 -13.66 -12.89
CA GLN A 391 -9.54 -14.86 -12.37
C GLN A 391 -9.78 -15.93 -13.44
N ARG A 392 -10.05 -15.50 -14.68
CA ARG A 392 -10.28 -16.43 -15.81
C ARG A 392 -9.00 -16.91 -16.46
N SER A 393 -7.96 -16.08 -16.44
CA SER A 393 -6.73 -16.31 -17.18
C SER A 393 -5.64 -17.03 -16.38
N VAL A 394 -5.67 -16.96 -15.04
CA VAL A 394 -4.62 -17.53 -14.17
C VAL A 394 -5.13 -18.72 -13.38
N LYS A 395 -4.36 -19.81 -13.43
CA LYS A 395 -4.57 -20.99 -12.57
C LYS A 395 -3.89 -20.78 -11.22
N GLY A 396 -4.60 -20.13 -10.30
CA GLY A 396 -4.12 -19.86 -8.95
C GLY A 396 -5.20 -19.28 -8.05
N GLU A 397 -4.83 -19.01 -6.81
CA GLU A 397 -5.71 -18.35 -5.85
C GLU A 397 -5.73 -16.84 -6.12
N VAL A 398 -6.85 -16.30 -6.61
CA VAL A 398 -6.99 -14.86 -6.90
C VAL A 398 -7.76 -14.17 -5.79
N ILE A 399 -7.09 -13.23 -5.12
CA ILE A 399 -7.54 -12.47 -3.97
C ILE A 399 -7.63 -11.01 -4.40
N ALA A 400 -8.81 -10.42 -4.35
CA ALA A 400 -9.01 -9.06 -4.85
C ALA A 400 -9.78 -8.17 -3.89
N SER A 401 -9.36 -6.91 -3.83
CA SER A 401 -10.16 -5.79 -3.31
C SER A 401 -10.18 -4.69 -4.37
N THR A 402 -11.31 -4.57 -5.05
CA THR A 402 -11.56 -3.58 -6.12
C THR A 402 -11.57 -2.14 -5.60
N PHE A 403 -11.37 -1.16 -6.49
CA PHE A 403 -11.23 0.26 -6.14
C PHE A 403 -12.46 0.92 -5.50
N ASP A 404 -13.63 0.29 -5.60
CA ASP A 404 -14.90 0.76 -5.01
C ASP A 404 -14.96 0.56 -3.49
N ARG A 405 -14.02 -0.20 -2.92
CA ARG A 405 -13.92 -0.47 -1.49
C ARG A 405 -13.07 0.55 -0.75
N PRO A 406 -13.29 0.76 0.56
CA PRO A 406 -12.51 1.70 1.34
C PRO A 406 -11.05 1.24 1.52
N PRO A 407 -10.08 2.17 1.73
CA PRO A 407 -8.66 1.85 1.92
C PRO A 407 -8.36 0.85 3.05
N ASN A 408 -9.16 0.84 4.13
CA ASN A 408 -8.98 -0.09 5.24
C ASN A 408 -9.20 -1.55 4.83
N GLU A 409 -10.14 -1.79 3.90
CA GLU A 409 -10.40 -3.15 3.39
C GLU A 409 -9.24 -3.62 2.50
N HIS A 410 -8.66 -2.73 1.69
CA HIS A 410 -7.46 -3.03 0.91
C HIS A 410 -6.29 -3.50 1.80
N THR A 411 -6.03 -2.77 2.89
CA THR A 411 -4.95 -3.12 3.82
C THR A 411 -5.25 -4.44 4.54
N ALA A 412 -6.49 -4.66 4.98
CA ALA A 412 -6.87 -5.89 5.68
C ALA A 412 -6.74 -7.14 4.80
N VAL A 413 -7.21 -7.07 3.55
CA VAL A 413 -7.11 -8.18 2.58
C VAL A 413 -5.65 -8.51 2.29
N ALA A 414 -4.81 -7.49 2.07
CA ALA A 414 -3.39 -7.70 1.82
C ALA A 414 -2.66 -8.31 3.03
N GLU A 415 -2.96 -7.85 4.25
CA GLU A 415 -2.41 -8.41 5.49
C GLU A 415 -2.79 -9.89 5.68
N LEU A 416 -4.06 -10.23 5.47
CA LEU A 416 -4.53 -11.60 5.58
C LEU A 416 -3.90 -12.50 4.51
N ALA A 417 -3.76 -12.01 3.27
CA ALA A 417 -3.13 -12.72 2.17
C ALA A 417 -1.65 -13.04 2.44
N ILE A 418 -0.88 -12.07 2.93
CA ILE A 418 0.55 -12.31 3.21
C ILE A 418 0.75 -13.20 4.44
N GLU A 419 -0.09 -13.09 5.46
CA GLU A 419 -0.04 -14.00 6.59
C GLU A 419 -0.40 -15.43 6.17
N ARG A 420 -1.42 -15.61 5.31
CA ARG A 420 -1.73 -16.92 4.72
C ARG A 420 -0.52 -17.52 4.00
N ALA A 421 0.16 -16.73 3.16
CA ALA A 421 1.37 -17.16 2.48
C ALA A 421 2.46 -17.61 3.47
N LYS A 422 2.69 -16.86 4.57
CA LYS A 422 3.65 -17.26 5.61
C LYS A 422 3.27 -18.59 6.28
N ARG A 423 1.99 -18.85 6.51
CA ARG A 423 1.53 -20.11 7.14
C ARG A 423 1.82 -21.32 6.25
N LEU A 424 1.65 -21.19 4.93
CA LEU A 424 2.00 -22.22 3.95
C LEU A 424 3.51 -22.47 3.90
N VAL A 425 4.31 -21.41 3.93
CA VAL A 425 5.79 -21.53 3.94
C VAL A 425 6.31 -22.18 5.21
N GLU A 426 5.66 -21.94 6.36
CA GLU A 426 5.97 -22.65 7.62
C GLU A 426 5.71 -24.16 7.55
N GLN A 427 4.93 -24.64 6.57
CA GLN A 427 4.73 -26.06 6.27
C GLN A 427 5.68 -26.60 5.20
N GLY A 428 6.66 -25.81 4.77
CA GLY A 428 7.65 -26.21 3.77
C GLY A 428 7.21 -25.98 2.32
N GLN A 429 6.12 -25.26 2.06
CA GLN A 429 5.66 -24.99 0.70
C GLN A 429 6.36 -23.78 0.07
N ASP A 430 6.57 -23.85 -1.24
CA ASP A 430 6.97 -22.70 -2.05
C ASP A 430 5.74 -21.90 -2.45
N VAL A 431 5.68 -20.64 -2.04
CA VAL A 431 4.55 -19.75 -2.30
C VAL A 431 5.01 -18.59 -3.17
N VAL A 432 4.24 -18.30 -4.22
CA VAL A 432 4.46 -17.14 -5.08
C VAL A 432 3.28 -16.20 -4.95
N VAL A 433 3.54 -14.96 -4.53
CA VAL A 433 2.55 -13.90 -4.44
C VAL A 433 2.79 -12.87 -5.54
N LEU A 434 1.83 -12.73 -6.44
CA LEU A 434 1.79 -11.69 -7.46
C LEU A 434 0.95 -10.53 -6.94
N LEU A 435 1.54 -9.37 -6.69
CA LEU A 435 0.85 -8.21 -6.13
C LEU A 435 0.67 -7.11 -7.19
N ASP A 436 -0.57 -6.72 -7.46
CA ASP A 436 -0.90 -5.58 -8.31
C ASP A 436 -1.77 -4.56 -7.54
N SER A 437 -1.22 -3.48 -6.99
CA SER A 437 0.18 -3.05 -7.01
C SER A 437 0.69 -2.64 -5.62
N ILE A 438 2.02 -2.69 -5.42
CA ILE A 438 2.61 -2.22 -4.16
C ILE A 438 2.42 -0.70 -3.97
N THR A 439 2.36 0.06 -5.07
CA THR A 439 2.12 1.51 -5.04
C THR A 439 0.72 1.82 -4.53
N ARG A 440 -0.31 1.13 -5.04
CA ARG A 440 -1.70 1.27 -4.56
C ARG A 440 -1.85 0.81 -3.12
N LEU A 441 -1.18 -0.28 -2.73
CA LEU A 441 -1.15 -0.70 -1.34
C LEU A 441 -0.51 0.37 -0.43
N GLY A 442 0.61 0.97 -0.86
CA GLY A 442 1.23 2.10 -0.15
C GLY A 442 0.30 3.30 0.02
N ARG A 443 -0.47 3.64 -1.02
CA ARG A 443 -1.52 4.67 -0.95
C ARG A 443 -2.62 4.31 0.04
N ALA A 444 -3.07 3.05 0.04
CA ALA A 444 -4.10 2.58 0.95
C ALA A 444 -3.66 2.74 2.41
N TYR A 445 -2.44 2.32 2.77
CA TYR A 445 -1.87 2.52 4.11
C TYR A 445 -1.71 4.00 4.47
N ASN A 446 -1.30 4.84 3.52
CA ASN A 446 -1.18 6.28 3.76
C ASN A 446 -2.52 6.94 4.08
N ASN A 447 -3.60 6.46 3.47
CA ASN A 447 -4.95 7.00 3.65
C ASN A 447 -5.69 6.40 4.86
N SER A 448 -5.32 5.18 5.29
CA SER A 448 -5.94 4.49 6.42
C SER A 448 -5.22 4.69 7.76
N SER A 449 -3.91 4.97 7.73
CA SER A 449 -3.11 5.08 8.95
C SER A 449 -3.35 6.41 9.67
N PRO A 450 -3.37 6.42 11.02
CA PRO A 450 -3.35 7.66 11.78
C PRO A 450 -2.11 8.49 11.44
N ALA A 451 -2.29 9.81 11.28
CA ALA A 451 -1.20 10.72 10.95
C ALA A 451 -0.10 10.68 12.03
N SER A 452 1.15 10.45 11.62
CA SER A 452 2.31 10.43 12.52
C SER A 452 2.81 11.84 12.88
N GLY A 453 2.36 12.85 12.13
CA GLY A 453 2.86 14.22 12.21
C GLY A 453 4.19 14.44 11.48
N ARG A 454 4.76 13.41 10.85
CA ARG A 454 5.95 13.50 10.00
C ARG A 454 5.62 13.06 8.58
N ILE A 455 5.42 14.07 7.73
CA ILE A 455 5.06 13.90 6.32
C ILE A 455 6.32 14.11 5.49
N LEU A 456 6.66 13.10 4.69
CA LEU A 456 7.73 13.14 3.70
C LEU A 456 7.34 14.03 2.52
N SER A 457 8.31 14.37 1.67
CA SER A 457 8.02 14.99 0.38
C SER A 457 6.98 14.17 -0.39
N GLY A 458 6.07 14.84 -1.10
CA GLY A 458 4.99 14.16 -1.84
C GLY A 458 3.76 13.78 -1.02
N GLY A 459 3.66 14.20 0.25
CA GLY A 459 2.44 14.02 1.07
C GLY A 459 2.29 12.63 1.68
N VAL A 460 3.37 11.86 1.73
CA VAL A 460 3.39 10.49 2.25
C VAL A 460 3.82 10.51 3.72
N ASP A 461 3.04 9.88 4.59
CA ASP A 461 3.37 9.73 5.99
C ASP A 461 4.52 8.73 6.17
N SER A 462 5.53 9.11 6.96
CA SER A 462 6.70 8.27 7.23
C SER A 462 6.38 6.90 7.83
N ASN A 463 5.32 6.79 8.65
CA ASN A 463 4.91 5.53 9.25
C ASN A 463 4.06 4.67 8.31
N ALA A 464 3.38 5.28 7.34
CA ALA A 464 2.51 4.56 6.41
C ALA A 464 3.26 3.59 5.48
N LEU A 465 4.54 3.82 5.24
CA LEU A 465 5.36 2.96 4.40
C LEU A 465 5.90 1.72 5.12
N TYR A 466 5.82 1.68 6.45
CA TYR A 466 6.37 0.56 7.22
C TYR A 466 5.65 -0.78 6.95
N PRO A 467 4.31 -0.87 6.98
CA PRO A 467 3.63 -2.15 6.71
C PRO A 467 3.86 -2.67 5.28
N PRO A 468 3.74 -1.87 4.20
CA PRO A 468 4.11 -2.32 2.85
C PRO A 468 5.56 -2.77 2.71
N LYS A 469 6.52 -2.08 3.36
CA LYS A 469 7.91 -2.54 3.39
C LYS A 469 8.05 -3.91 4.05
N ARG A 470 7.32 -4.15 5.14
CA ARG A 470 7.27 -5.47 5.79
C ARG A 470 6.59 -6.52 4.92
N PHE A 471 5.56 -6.15 4.15
CA PHE A 471 4.92 -7.02 3.18
C PHE A 471 5.93 -7.50 2.15
N LEU A 472 6.59 -6.57 1.44
CA LEU A 472 7.58 -6.91 0.41
C LEU A 472 8.81 -7.62 1.00
N GLY A 473 9.26 -7.17 2.18
CA GLY A 473 10.37 -7.78 2.93
C GLY A 473 10.05 -9.14 3.55
N ALA A 474 8.80 -9.61 3.49
CA ALA A 474 8.46 -10.96 3.89
C ALA A 474 9.09 -11.98 2.93
N ALA A 475 9.17 -11.68 1.63
CA ALA A 475 9.72 -12.60 0.64
C ALA A 475 11.20 -12.92 0.90
N ARG A 476 11.49 -14.21 0.96
CA ARG A 476 12.79 -14.80 1.30
C ARG A 476 12.78 -16.28 0.95
N ASN A 477 13.95 -16.79 0.60
CA ASN A 477 14.21 -18.22 0.60
C ASN A 477 14.49 -18.66 2.04
N ILE A 478 14.12 -19.88 2.43
CA ILE A 478 14.31 -20.37 3.80
C ILE A 478 15.17 -21.62 3.80
N GLU A 479 16.16 -21.63 4.69
CA GLU A 479 16.98 -22.80 4.94
C GLU A 479 16.14 -23.97 5.48
N ASN A 480 16.22 -25.14 4.83
CA ASN A 480 15.47 -26.36 5.20
C ASN A 480 13.94 -26.16 5.28
N GLY A 481 13.40 -25.23 4.50
CA GLY A 481 11.97 -24.94 4.43
C GLY A 481 11.52 -24.65 2.99
N GLY A 482 10.32 -24.10 2.86
CA GLY A 482 9.82 -23.58 1.60
C GLY A 482 10.35 -22.18 1.31
N SER A 483 9.78 -21.51 0.32
CA SER A 483 10.17 -20.14 -0.04
C SER A 483 8.96 -19.22 -0.18
N LEU A 484 9.14 -17.94 0.12
CA LEU A 484 8.14 -16.91 -0.18
C LEU A 484 8.68 -16.00 -1.27
N THR A 485 8.15 -16.12 -2.48
CA THR A 485 8.43 -15.22 -3.60
C THR A 485 7.35 -14.15 -3.68
N ILE A 486 7.74 -12.89 -3.78
CA ILE A 486 6.80 -11.77 -4.04
C ILE A 486 7.26 -11.05 -5.30
N ILE A 487 6.37 -10.98 -6.29
CA ILE A 487 6.55 -10.18 -7.51
C ILE A 487 5.46 -9.11 -7.47
N ALA A 488 5.86 -7.86 -7.24
CA ALA A 488 4.92 -6.75 -7.14
C ALA A 488 5.09 -5.76 -8.27
N THR A 489 3.98 -5.25 -8.83
CA THR A 489 4.03 -4.11 -9.75
C THR A 489 4.21 -2.82 -8.95
N ALA A 490 5.06 -1.92 -9.45
CA ALA A 490 5.26 -0.58 -8.91
C ALA A 490 5.01 0.44 -10.02
N MET A 491 4.11 1.39 -9.76
CA MET A 491 3.79 2.45 -10.72
C MET A 491 4.79 3.59 -10.64
N VAL A 492 5.33 3.99 -11.79
CA VAL A 492 6.20 5.15 -11.96
C VAL A 492 5.67 6.09 -13.04
N GLU A 493 6.21 7.31 -13.12
CA GLU A 493 5.81 8.30 -14.13
C GLU A 493 4.30 8.57 -14.18
N THR A 494 3.64 8.53 -13.01
CA THR A 494 2.22 8.83 -12.84
C THR A 494 1.94 10.33 -12.76
N GLY A 495 2.99 11.15 -12.60
CA GLY A 495 2.88 12.57 -12.30
C GLY A 495 2.65 12.88 -10.81
N SER A 496 2.53 11.87 -9.95
CA SER A 496 2.35 12.04 -8.51
C SER A 496 3.69 11.98 -7.78
N ALA A 497 4.08 13.06 -7.09
CA ALA A 497 5.28 13.07 -6.25
C ALA A 497 5.23 12.01 -5.12
N GLY A 498 4.03 11.69 -4.63
CA GLY A 498 3.83 10.63 -3.64
C GLY A 498 4.19 9.25 -4.18
N ASP A 499 3.82 8.92 -5.42
CA ASP A 499 4.18 7.64 -6.03
C ASP A 499 5.68 7.50 -6.22
N THR A 500 6.37 8.58 -6.62
CA THR A 500 7.83 8.59 -6.74
C THR A 500 8.48 8.26 -5.40
N VAL A 501 8.02 8.87 -4.30
CA VAL A 501 8.54 8.61 -2.95
C VAL A 501 8.26 7.17 -2.52
N ILE A 502 7.04 6.68 -2.77
CA ILE A 502 6.67 5.29 -2.49
C ILE A 502 7.59 4.31 -3.25
N PHE A 503 7.84 4.57 -4.53
CA PHE A 503 8.70 3.74 -5.37
C PHE A 503 10.14 3.70 -4.86
N GLU A 504 10.75 4.87 -4.61
CA GLU A 504 12.15 4.94 -4.14
C GLU A 504 12.35 4.18 -2.83
N GLU A 505 11.36 4.23 -1.93
CA GLU A 505 11.39 3.52 -0.65
C GLU A 505 11.29 1.99 -0.78
N PHE A 506 10.60 1.49 -1.83
CA PHE A 506 10.51 0.04 -2.10
C PHE A 506 11.65 -0.48 -2.97
N LYS A 507 12.22 0.37 -3.84
CA LYS A 507 13.36 0.01 -4.69
C LYS A 507 14.54 -0.53 -3.87
N GLY A 508 14.81 0.07 -2.71
CA GLY A 508 15.85 -0.40 -1.78
C GLY A 508 15.53 -1.73 -1.07
N THR A 509 14.26 -2.16 -1.07
CA THR A 509 13.80 -3.38 -0.40
C THR A 509 13.82 -4.61 -1.33
N GLY A 510 13.58 -4.37 -2.63
CA GLY A 510 13.63 -5.39 -3.68
C GLY A 510 15.06 -5.87 -3.98
N ASN A 511 15.17 -7.09 -4.52
CA ASN A 511 16.43 -7.64 -5.02
C ASN A 511 16.36 -8.08 -6.49
N ALA A 512 15.24 -7.87 -7.18
CA ALA A 512 15.12 -7.93 -8.63
C ALA A 512 14.21 -6.79 -9.13
N GLU A 513 14.54 -6.23 -10.29
CA GLU A 513 13.81 -5.11 -10.89
C GLU A 513 13.63 -5.37 -12.40
N LEU A 514 12.38 -5.35 -12.87
CA LEU A 514 12.03 -5.37 -14.29
C LEU A 514 11.41 -4.02 -14.62
N LYS A 515 12.13 -3.18 -15.34
CA LYS A 515 11.64 -1.86 -15.74
C LYS A 515 10.98 -1.93 -17.10
N LEU A 516 9.77 -1.38 -17.20
CA LEU A 516 9.08 -1.16 -18.46
C LEU A 516 9.21 0.29 -18.89
N ASP A 517 9.32 0.53 -20.20
CA ASP A 517 9.53 1.85 -20.77
C ASP A 517 8.32 2.29 -21.60
N ARG A 518 7.83 3.51 -21.32
CA ARG A 518 6.68 4.11 -22.01
C ARG A 518 6.95 4.33 -23.51
N LYS A 519 8.16 4.77 -23.89
CA LYS A 519 8.51 5.05 -25.29
C LYS A 519 8.58 3.77 -26.12
N ILE A 520 9.01 2.66 -25.51
CA ILE A 520 8.97 1.33 -26.14
C ILE A 520 7.51 0.90 -26.38
N ALA A 521 6.66 1.04 -25.36
CA ALA A 521 5.24 0.69 -25.45
C ALA A 521 4.47 1.55 -26.48
N GLU A 522 4.73 2.85 -26.56
CA GLU A 522 4.10 3.77 -27.54
C GLU A 522 4.40 3.38 -28.99
N ARG A 523 5.55 2.76 -29.25
CA ARG A 523 5.91 2.19 -30.56
C ARG A 523 5.31 0.80 -30.81
N ARG A 524 4.48 0.30 -29.89
CA ARG A 524 3.84 -1.02 -29.94
C ARG A 524 4.83 -2.19 -29.97
N LEU A 525 6.01 -2.01 -29.37
CA LEU A 525 6.99 -3.07 -29.23
C LEU A 525 6.80 -3.75 -27.86
N PHE A 526 6.40 -5.02 -27.88
CA PHE A 526 6.13 -5.81 -26.68
C PHE A 526 6.97 -7.10 -26.67
N PRO A 527 7.54 -7.49 -25.51
CA PRO A 527 7.44 -6.83 -24.19
C PRO A 527 8.17 -5.49 -24.13
N ALA A 528 7.58 -4.49 -23.47
CA ALA A 528 8.12 -3.13 -23.40
C ALA A 528 9.20 -2.97 -22.31
N VAL A 529 10.15 -3.90 -22.26
CA VAL A 529 11.17 -4.00 -21.21
C VAL A 529 12.39 -3.14 -21.56
N ASP A 530 12.80 -2.31 -20.61
CA ASP A 530 14.08 -1.60 -20.64
C ASP A 530 15.17 -2.54 -20.11
N VAL A 531 15.99 -3.07 -21.01
CA VAL A 531 16.95 -4.15 -20.70
C VAL A 531 18.05 -3.69 -19.76
N ASN A 532 18.54 -2.46 -19.91
CA ASN A 532 19.73 -1.98 -19.22
C ASN A 532 19.57 -1.87 -17.69
N PRO A 533 18.53 -1.20 -17.17
CA PRO A 533 18.30 -1.08 -15.73
C PRO A 533 17.63 -2.34 -15.12
N SER A 534 17.13 -3.27 -15.93
CA SER A 534 16.45 -4.48 -15.43
C SER A 534 17.45 -5.55 -15.02
N GLY A 535 17.25 -6.23 -13.89
CA GLY A 535 18.16 -7.29 -13.46
C GLY A 535 17.87 -7.84 -12.08
N THR A 536 18.59 -8.89 -11.72
CA THR A 536 18.49 -9.59 -10.44
C THR A 536 19.81 -9.50 -9.70
N ARG A 537 19.76 -9.18 -8.40
CA ARG A 537 20.96 -9.22 -7.54
C ARG A 537 21.33 -10.66 -7.24
N LYS A 538 22.62 -10.98 -7.31
CA LYS A 538 23.17 -12.34 -7.11
C LYS A 538 22.49 -13.38 -8.02
N ASP A 539 22.35 -13.02 -9.30
CA ASP A 539 21.84 -13.92 -10.34
C ASP A 539 22.79 -15.09 -10.63
N ASP A 540 24.06 -14.99 -10.26
CA ASP A 540 25.05 -16.08 -10.26
C ASP A 540 24.61 -17.31 -9.44
N LEU A 541 23.80 -17.11 -8.39
CA LEU A 541 23.26 -18.22 -7.58
C LEU A 541 22.10 -18.97 -8.26
N LEU A 542 21.53 -18.40 -9.33
CA LEU A 542 20.38 -18.94 -10.07
C LEU A 542 20.78 -19.57 -11.41
N LEU A 543 21.97 -19.27 -11.89
CA LEU A 543 22.47 -19.63 -13.21
C LEU A 543 23.65 -20.59 -13.10
N GLY A 544 23.78 -21.51 -14.06
CA GLY A 544 25.01 -22.29 -14.18
C GLY A 544 26.20 -21.40 -14.57
N PRO A 545 27.46 -21.76 -14.25
CA PRO A 545 28.63 -20.92 -14.53
C PRO A 545 28.77 -20.53 -16.01
N GLU A 546 28.51 -21.46 -16.93
CA GLU A 546 28.55 -21.19 -18.38
C GLU A 546 27.40 -20.30 -18.83
N GLU A 547 26.19 -20.54 -18.31
CA GLU A 547 25.02 -19.72 -18.58
C GLU A 547 25.28 -18.28 -18.11
N ALA A 548 25.78 -18.09 -16.88
CA ALA A 548 26.12 -16.79 -16.33
C ALA A 548 27.12 -16.01 -17.21
N ARG A 549 28.20 -16.67 -17.67
CA ARG A 549 29.17 -16.04 -18.60
C ARG A 549 28.52 -15.55 -19.88
N LEU A 550 27.67 -16.38 -20.50
CA LEU A 550 26.97 -16.02 -21.73
C LEU A 550 25.93 -14.91 -21.47
N MET A 551 25.27 -14.91 -20.33
CA MET A 551 24.31 -13.87 -19.93
C MET A 551 25.01 -12.53 -19.73
N HIS A 552 26.21 -12.51 -19.13
CA HIS A 552 27.04 -11.31 -19.04
C HIS A 552 27.48 -10.80 -20.42
N LYS A 553 27.87 -11.71 -21.34
CA LYS A 553 28.20 -11.36 -22.73
C LYS A 553 27.00 -10.71 -23.42
N LEU A 554 25.81 -11.32 -23.32
CA LEU A 554 24.57 -10.75 -23.85
C LEU A 554 24.31 -9.34 -23.29
N ARG A 555 24.44 -9.17 -21.98
CA ARG A 555 24.22 -7.89 -21.31
C ARG A 555 25.20 -6.81 -21.78
N ARG A 556 26.48 -7.15 -21.98
CA ARG A 556 27.49 -6.23 -22.57
C ARG A 556 27.10 -5.78 -23.97
N ILE A 557 26.66 -6.71 -24.82
CA ILE A 557 26.23 -6.40 -26.20
C ILE A 557 25.02 -5.44 -26.19
N LEU A 558 24.01 -5.73 -25.36
CA LEU A 558 22.79 -4.93 -25.29
C LEU A 558 23.04 -3.55 -24.64
N SER A 559 24.00 -3.44 -23.72
CA SER A 559 24.33 -2.17 -23.05
C SER A 559 24.93 -1.11 -23.99
N ALA A 560 25.52 -1.53 -25.11
CA ALA A 560 26.06 -0.63 -26.12
C ALA A 560 24.98 0.00 -27.02
N LEU A 561 23.73 -0.47 -26.92
CA LEU A 561 22.61 -0.04 -27.74
C LEU A 561 21.66 0.84 -26.94
N ASP A 562 20.96 1.74 -27.64
CA ASP A 562 19.82 2.43 -27.07
C ASP A 562 18.74 1.42 -26.64
N PRO A 563 18.00 1.66 -25.53
CA PRO A 563 17.02 0.70 -24.99
C PRO A 563 16.04 0.14 -26.02
N GLN A 564 15.56 1.00 -26.93
CA GLN A 564 14.63 0.62 -28.00
C GLN A 564 15.26 -0.32 -29.02
N ALA A 565 16.50 -0.06 -29.42
CA ALA A 565 17.23 -0.90 -30.36
C ALA A 565 17.64 -2.22 -29.72
N ALA A 566 18.01 -2.20 -28.43
CA ALA A 566 18.37 -3.38 -27.66
C ALA A 566 17.23 -4.41 -27.61
N ILE A 567 16.03 -3.98 -27.20
CA ILE A 567 14.88 -4.90 -27.10
C ILE A 567 14.39 -5.36 -28.48
N ASP A 568 14.43 -4.50 -29.50
CA ASP A 568 14.05 -4.87 -30.87
C ASP A 568 15.01 -5.92 -31.45
N LEU A 569 16.31 -5.73 -31.27
CA LEU A 569 17.32 -6.72 -31.64
C LEU A 569 17.09 -8.05 -30.91
N MET A 570 16.87 -7.99 -29.60
CA MET A 570 16.62 -9.19 -28.78
C MET A 570 15.38 -9.95 -29.28
N ILE A 571 14.25 -9.28 -29.48
CA ILE A 571 13.02 -9.87 -30.02
C ILE A 571 13.27 -10.49 -31.40
N LYS A 572 13.97 -9.78 -32.29
CA LYS A 572 14.29 -10.28 -33.64
C LYS A 572 15.12 -11.55 -33.60
N GLN A 573 16.09 -11.67 -32.70
CA GLN A 573 16.91 -12.88 -32.57
C GLN A 573 16.16 -14.01 -31.86
N LEU A 574 15.37 -13.71 -30.82
CA LEU A 574 14.55 -14.72 -30.14
C LEU A 574 13.50 -15.33 -31.07
N ARG A 575 12.98 -14.58 -32.04
CA ARG A 575 12.05 -15.12 -33.06
C ARG A 575 12.69 -16.14 -34.00
N LYS A 576 14.02 -16.14 -34.15
CA LYS A 576 14.74 -17.13 -34.98
C LYS A 576 14.99 -18.44 -34.25
N THR A 577 14.80 -18.47 -32.94
CA THR A 577 15.10 -19.62 -32.08
C THR A 577 13.85 -20.10 -31.37
N LYS A 578 13.78 -21.40 -31.09
CA LYS A 578 12.62 -21.96 -30.38
C LYS A 578 12.79 -21.82 -28.88
N THR A 579 14.01 -21.95 -28.39
CA THR A 579 14.32 -21.92 -26.95
C THR A 579 15.40 -20.90 -26.60
N ASN A 580 15.45 -20.49 -25.33
CA ASN A 580 16.54 -19.69 -24.81
C ASN A 580 17.87 -20.45 -24.85
N GLY A 581 17.86 -21.77 -24.65
CA GLY A 581 19.06 -22.60 -24.81
C GLY A 581 19.69 -22.48 -26.21
N GLU A 582 18.89 -22.62 -27.28
CA GLU A 582 19.35 -22.44 -28.66
C GLU A 582 19.89 -21.03 -28.93
N PHE A 583 19.21 -20.01 -28.40
CA PHE A 583 19.64 -18.62 -28.51
C PHE A 583 21.00 -18.39 -27.83
N MET A 584 21.20 -18.96 -26.65
CA MET A 584 22.45 -18.86 -25.91
C MET A 584 23.60 -19.57 -26.63
N MET A 585 23.34 -20.71 -27.27
CA MET A 585 24.32 -21.38 -28.14
C MET A 585 24.73 -20.52 -29.34
N GLN A 586 23.80 -19.78 -29.95
CA GLN A 586 24.12 -18.83 -31.03
C GLN A 586 25.03 -17.70 -30.54
N ILE A 587 24.80 -17.18 -29.32
CA ILE A 587 25.67 -16.16 -28.71
C ILE A 587 27.05 -16.72 -28.38
N ALA A 588 27.13 -17.99 -27.96
CA ALA A 588 28.40 -18.66 -27.73
C ALA A 588 29.21 -18.79 -29.04
N SER A 589 28.53 -19.17 -30.14
CA SER A 589 29.15 -19.39 -31.46
C SER A 589 29.52 -18.13 -32.23
N SER A 590 28.88 -16.99 -31.95
CA SER A 590 29.27 -15.70 -32.53
C SER A 590 30.55 -15.21 -31.86
N ALA A 591 31.69 -15.49 -32.49
CA ALA A 591 33.05 -15.31 -31.97
C ALA A 591 33.60 -13.86 -32.09
N PRO A 592 34.67 -13.49 -31.35
CA PRO A 592 35.30 -14.18 -30.23
C PRO A 592 35.21 -13.43 -28.88
N LEU A 593 35.65 -14.13 -27.82
CA LEU A 593 36.02 -13.58 -26.52
C LEU A 593 36.94 -12.35 -26.71
N ALA A 594 36.53 -11.20 -26.20
CA ALA A 594 37.38 -10.04 -26.02
C ALA A 594 37.39 -9.70 -24.53
N GLY A 595 38.50 -10.07 -23.88
CA GLY A 595 38.83 -9.78 -22.48
C GLY A 595 38.71 -10.97 -21.54
N ASP A 596 39.52 -12.02 -21.75
CA ASP A 596 40.23 -12.68 -20.64
C ASP A 596 41.61 -11.99 -20.50
N ASP A 597 41.60 -10.66 -20.37
CA ASP A 597 42.76 -9.87 -19.97
C ASP A 597 42.38 -9.22 -18.63
N ASP A 598 42.93 -9.79 -17.55
CA ASP A 598 43.17 -9.22 -16.22
C ASP A 598 42.09 -8.30 -15.58
N GLU A 599 41.33 -8.84 -14.60
CA GLU A 599 41.21 -8.33 -13.22
C GLU A 599 40.33 -9.23 -12.31
#